data_AF-A0A927KYT8-F1
#
_entry.id   AF-A0A927KYT8-F1
#
_cell.length_a   1.000
_cell.length_b   1.000
_cell.length_c   1.000
_cell.angle_alpha   90.00
_cell.angle_beta   90.00
_cell.angle_gamma   90.00
#
_symmetry.space_group_name_H-M   'P 1'
#
loop_
_entity.id
_entity.type
_entity.pdbx_description
1 polymer ?
#
loop_
_entity_poly.entity_id
_entity_poly.type
_entity_poly.pdbx_seq_one_letter_code
_entity_poly.pdbx_strand_id
1 'polypeptide(L)' 'MPITAIYRVQCDICFAFLDDEYDTRDAALDAREEAGWEDRHGGTACPQHNPASPAV' A
#
# COMPACT_ATOMS: atom_id res chain seq x y z
N MET A 1 -4.04 1.13 28.94
CA MET A 1 -2.99 1.00 27.92
C MET A 1 -3.45 1.80 26.72
N PRO A 2 -2.69 2.79 26.22
CA PRO A 2 -3.08 3.47 24.99
C PRO A 2 -3.06 2.48 23.82
N ILE A 3 -4.05 2.58 22.95
CA ILE A 3 -4.11 1.80 21.70
C ILE A 3 -3.29 2.60 20.67
N THR A 4 -2.13 2.08 20.28
CA THR A 4 -1.34 2.65 19.19
C THR A 4 -1.89 2.07 17.88
N ALA A 5 -2.37 2.92 16.98
CA ALA A 5 -2.80 2.49 15.66
C ALA A 5 -1.56 2.28 14.78
N ILE A 6 -1.48 1.12 14.12
CA ILE A 6 -0.47 0.82 13.12
C ILE A 6 -1.20 0.67 11.79
N TYR A 7 -0.69 1.35 10.76
CA TYR A 7 -1.22 1.31 9.41
C TYR A 7 -0.36 0.41 8.54
N ARG A 8 -1.01 -0.32 7.62
CA ARG A 8 -0.35 -1.14 6.60
C ARG A 8 -1.07 -0.94 5.28
N VAL A 9 -0.31 -1.00 4.18
CA VAL A 9 -0.86 -0.95 2.83
C VAL A 9 -1.15 -2.38 2.38
N GLN A 10 -2.39 -2.64 1.94
CA GLN A 10 -2.83 -3.96 1.50
C GLN A 10 -3.30 -3.91 0.05
N CYS A 11 -2.92 -4.91 -0.74
CA CYS A 11 -3.45 -5.08 -2.08
C CYS A 11 -4.91 -5.57 -2.04
N ASP A 12 -5.79 -4.91 -2.78
CA ASP A 12 -7.22 -5.21 -2.84
C ASP A 12 -7.54 -6.54 -3.56
N ILE A 13 -6.56 -7.12 -4.28
CA ILE A 13 -6.74 -8.30 -5.13
C ILE A 13 -6.23 -9.58 -4.44
N CYS A 14 -4.98 -9.57 -3.98
CA CYS A 14 -4.36 -10.74 -3.34
C CYS A 14 -4.20 -10.61 -1.83
N PHE A 15 -4.60 -9.49 -1.23
CA PHE A 15 -4.51 -9.21 0.20
C PHE A 15 -3.08 -9.22 0.78
N ALA A 16 -2.06 -9.24 -0.08
CA ALA A 16 -0.67 -9.07 0.31
C ALA A 16 -0.44 -7.66 0.87
N PHE A 17 0.49 -7.56 1.82
CA PHE A 17 0.88 -6.30 2.41
C PHE A 17 2.16 -5.77 1.76
N LEU A 18 2.28 -4.45 1.70
CA LEU A 18 3.57 -3.80 1.54
C LEU A 18 4.39 -4.09 2.81
N ASP A 19 5.69 -4.38 2.67
CA ASP A 19 6.50 -4.96 3.75
C ASP A 19 6.69 -4.06 4.99
N ASP A 20 6.25 -2.80 4.93
CA ASP A 20 6.38 -1.80 5.99
C ASP A 20 5.09 -1.51 6.77
N GLU A 21 5.30 -1.07 8.02
CA GLU A 21 4.27 -0.58 8.94
C GLU A 21 4.42 0.94 9.15
N TYR A 22 3.30 1.65 9.29
CA TYR A 22 3.29 3.10 9.35
C TYR A 22 2.54 3.60 10.59
N ASP A 23 3.06 4.67 11.19
CA ASP A 23 2.46 5.31 12.37
C ASP A 23 1.25 6.17 12.02
N THR A 24 1.12 6.61 10.77
CA THR A 24 0.02 7.46 10.30
C THR A 24 -0.57 6.93 9.01
N ARG A 25 -1.85 7.28 8.78
CA ARG A 25 -2.52 6.98 7.51
C ARG A 25 -1.82 7.64 6.33
N ASP A 26 -1.41 8.89 6.48
CA ASP A 26 -0.80 9.66 5.40
C ASP A 26 0.54 9.04 4.98
N ALA A 27 1.38 8.59 5.93
CA ALA A 27 2.62 7.88 5.63
C ALA A 27 2.37 6.56 4.86
N ALA A 28 1.29 5.84 5.19
CA ALA A 28 0.92 4.65 4.42
C ALA A 28 0.44 4.99 3.00
N LEU A 29 -0.25 6.12 2.80
CA LEU A 29 -0.69 6.56 1.49
C LEU A 29 0.48 7.05 0.61
N ASP A 30 1.42 7.78 1.20
CA ASP A 30 2.64 8.23 0.52
C ASP A 30 3.48 7.03 0.09
N ALA A 31 3.70 6.06 0.98
CA ALA A 31 4.45 4.84 0.64
C ALA A 31 3.75 3.98 -0.41
N ARG A 32 2.41 3.96 -0.43
CA ARG A 32 1.62 3.32 -1.49
C ARG A 32 1.91 3.96 -2.85
N GLU A 33 1.96 5.28 -2.93
CA GLU A 33 2.26 6.02 -4.17
C GLU A 33 3.72 5.79 -4.60
N GLU A 34 4.67 5.96 -3.67
CA GLU A 34 6.12 5.78 -3.92
C GLU A 34 6.47 4.37 -4.38
N ALA A 35 5.83 3.34 -3.80
CA ALA A 35 6.04 1.96 -4.18
C ALA A 35 5.36 1.59 -5.51
N GLY A 36 4.57 2.50 -6.11
CA GLY A 36 3.79 2.22 -7.32
C GLY A 36 2.64 1.22 -7.08
N TRP A 37 2.09 1.21 -5.86
CA TRP A 37 0.95 0.37 -5.48
C TRP A 37 -0.40 1.05 -5.75
N GLU A 38 -0.41 2.31 -6.18
CA GLU A 38 -1.63 2.97 -6.61
C GLU A 38 -2.07 2.47 -7.99
N ASP A 39 -3.31 1.99 -8.08
CA ASP A 39 -3.90 1.60 -9.36
C ASP A 39 -4.52 2.80 -10.11
N ARG A 40 -4.84 2.60 -11.40
CA ARG A 40 -5.43 3.63 -12.27
C ARG A 40 -6.82 4.14 -11.84
N HIS A 41 -7.45 3.49 -10.87
CA HIS A 41 -8.77 3.82 -10.32
C HIS A 41 -8.67 4.41 -8.90
N GLY A 42 -7.45 4.62 -8.38
CA GLY A 42 -7.19 5.11 -7.02
C GLY A 42 -7.23 4.03 -5.94
N GLY A 43 -7.36 2.76 -6.32
CA GLY A 43 -7.26 1.59 -5.44
C GLY A 43 -5.81 1.20 -5.14
N THR A 44 -5.63 0.07 -4.46
CA THR A 44 -4.32 -0.43 -4.05
C THR A 44 -4.04 -1.80 -4.68
N ALA A 45 -3.05 -1.87 -5.57
CA ALA A 45 -2.65 -3.10 -6.24
C ALA A 45 -1.13 -3.29 -6.13
N CYS A 46 -0.68 -4.46 -5.66
CA CYS A 46 0.74 -4.78 -5.62
C CYS A 46 1.34 -4.91 -7.04
N PRO A 47 2.67 -4.89 -7.23
CA PRO A 47 3.30 -4.91 -8.55
C PRO A 47 2.90 -6.11 -9.43
N GLN A 48 2.51 -7.22 -8.82
CA GLN A 48 2.01 -8.40 -9.55
C GLN A 48 0.61 -8.20 -10.14
N HIS A 49 -0.20 -7.32 -9.55
CA HIS A 49 -1.58 -7.06 -9.94
C HIS A 49 -1.84 -5.63 -10.41
N ASN A 50 -0.84 -4.76 -10.33
CA ASN A 50 -0.87 -3.42 -10.90
C ASN A 50 -0.16 -3.42 -12.26
N PRO A 51 -0.89 -3.56 -13.38
CA PRO A 51 -0.30 -3.60 -14.72
C PRO A 51 0.35 -2.27 -15.13
N ALA A 52 0.09 -1.19 -14.39
CA ALA A 52 0.72 0.12 -14.60
C ALA A 52 2.01 0.30 -13.77
N SER A 53 2.26 -0.57 -12.79
CA SER A 53 3.47 -0.51 -11.98
C SER A 53 4.65 -1.03 -12.79
N PRO A 54 5.79 -0.31 -12.83
CA PRO A 54 6.99 -0.85 -13.45
C PRO A 54 7.38 -2.12 -12.69
N ALA A 55 7.44 -3.26 -13.39
CA ALA A 55 7.98 -4.48 -12.80
C ALA A 55 9.40 -4.20 -12.30
N VAL A 56 9.58 -4.20 -10.98
CA VAL A 56 10.88 -4.09 -10.31
C VAL A 56 11.70 -5.35 -10.57
#